data_AF-A0A7K6MEH3-F1
#
_entry.id   AF-A0A7K6MEH3-F1
#
_cell.length_a   1.000
_cell.length_b   1.000
_cell.length_c   1.000
_cell.angle_alpha   90.00
_cell.angle_beta   90.00
_cell.angle_gamma   90.00
#
_symmetry.space_group_name_H-M   'P 1'
#
loop_
_entity.id
_entity.type
_entity.pdbx_description
1 polymer ?
#
loop_
_entity_poly.entity_id
_entity_poly.type
_entity_poly.pdbx_seq_one_letter_code
_entity_poly.pdbx_strand_id
1 'polypeptide(L)'
;RQDVLVLTPWLAPIVWEGTFSRDILNAQYLEKNLVTGVVTFAVEKYWFFIEVFMRSANKYFLAGHPVNFYLFTDNPEKIPHLQMAPENHLFVIPVQRGPRWQDISASRMAIISSYIHSQFQYEVDYLYSMDIDLQLLAHVGVEIIDALVATISSWQVTPEPEHRAYETRPEARAAIPEGQGDFHYTASFYGGSVSQVYKLTRACSEGLMEDRENGIEARGHDESHLNKYLLQHKPTRLLSPEYYWDTEL
;
A
#
# COMPACT_ATOMS: atom_id res chain seq x y z
N ARG A 1 -18.04 9.60 -15.74
CA ARG A 1 -16.80 10.12 -16.37
C ARG A 1 -16.73 9.58 -17.79
N GLN A 2 -16.24 10.36 -18.76
CA GLN A 2 -16.12 9.96 -20.18
C GLN A 2 -14.68 10.12 -20.71
N ASP A 3 -13.83 10.72 -19.90
CA ASP A 3 -12.47 11.16 -20.14
C ASP A 3 -11.42 10.17 -19.62
N VAL A 4 -11.83 9.18 -18.82
CA VAL A 4 -10.96 8.19 -18.19
C VAL A 4 -11.62 6.81 -18.19
N LEU A 5 -10.80 5.77 -18.11
CA LEU A 5 -11.27 4.40 -17.88
C LEU A 5 -11.78 4.29 -16.43
N VAL A 6 -13.02 3.84 -16.25
CA VAL A 6 -13.67 3.67 -14.93
C VAL A 6 -13.86 2.21 -14.53
N LEU A 7 -13.61 1.27 -15.44
CA LEU A 7 -13.81 -0.16 -15.25
C LEU A 7 -12.75 -0.92 -16.04
N THR A 8 -12.09 -1.89 -15.41
CA THR A 8 -11.09 -2.73 -16.08
C THR A 8 -11.73 -3.80 -16.97
N PRO A 9 -10.97 -4.44 -17.87
CA PRO A 9 -11.45 -5.58 -18.65
C PRO A 9 -11.94 -6.78 -17.80
N TRP A 10 -11.51 -6.88 -16.54
CA TRP A 10 -11.97 -7.91 -15.58
C TRP A 10 -13.06 -7.40 -14.62
N LEU A 11 -13.71 -6.29 -14.96
CA LEU A 11 -14.85 -5.71 -14.23
C LEU A 11 -14.54 -5.16 -12.84
N ALA A 12 -13.28 -4.82 -12.54
CA ALA A 12 -12.93 -4.08 -11.33
C ALA A 12 -13.12 -2.56 -11.55
N PRO A 13 -13.78 -1.83 -10.64
CA PRO A 13 -13.89 -0.38 -10.74
C PRO A 13 -12.51 0.28 -10.59
N ILE A 14 -12.29 1.33 -11.38
CA ILE A 14 -11.21 2.30 -11.17
C ILE A 14 -11.82 3.51 -10.47
N VAL A 15 -11.40 3.75 -9.23
CA VAL A 15 -11.96 4.79 -8.37
C VAL A 15 -11.41 6.15 -8.80
N TRP A 16 -12.32 6.95 -9.36
CA TRP A 16 -12.10 8.36 -9.67
C TRP A 16 -13.14 9.21 -8.97
N GLU A 17 -12.81 10.47 -8.69
CA GLU A 17 -13.79 11.44 -8.23
C GLU A 17 -14.98 11.51 -9.21
N GLY A 18 -16.19 11.50 -8.63
CA GLY A 18 -17.45 11.45 -9.38
C GLY A 18 -17.89 10.05 -9.86
N THR A 19 -17.19 8.97 -9.49
CA THR A 19 -17.61 7.58 -9.82
C THR A 19 -18.35 6.86 -8.70
N PHE A 20 -18.44 7.48 -7.52
CA PHE A 20 -19.06 6.91 -6.33
C PHE A 20 -19.86 7.96 -5.56
N SER A 21 -20.81 7.50 -4.74
CA SER A 21 -21.50 8.33 -3.76
C SER A 21 -20.98 8.00 -2.37
N ARG A 22 -20.28 8.95 -1.74
CA ARG A 22 -19.72 8.79 -0.39
C ARG A 22 -20.79 8.51 0.65
N ASP A 23 -21.94 9.20 0.58
CA ASP A 23 -23.03 9.03 1.55
C ASP A 23 -23.60 7.61 1.53
N ILE A 24 -23.83 7.07 0.33
CA ILE A 24 -24.34 5.70 0.16
C ILE A 24 -23.34 4.68 0.69
N LEU A 25 -22.06 4.83 0.33
CA LEU A 25 -21.02 3.89 0.78
C LEU A 25 -20.83 4.00 2.31
N ASN A 26 -20.78 5.21 2.87
CA ASN A 26 -20.65 5.40 4.32
C ASN A 26 -21.81 4.73 5.07
N ALA A 27 -23.05 4.89 4.62
CA ALA A 27 -24.20 4.23 5.23
C ALA A 27 -24.03 2.70 5.24
N GLN A 28 -23.55 2.11 4.14
CA GLN A 28 -23.32 0.66 4.05
C GLN A 28 -22.19 0.14 4.93
N TYR A 29 -21.14 0.94 5.15
CA TYR A 29 -19.97 0.53 5.92
C TYR A 29 -20.15 0.76 7.43
N LEU A 30 -20.84 1.83 7.84
CA LEU A 30 -21.13 2.10 9.25
C LEU A 30 -21.94 0.97 9.90
N GLU A 31 -22.86 0.32 9.16
CA GLU A 31 -23.63 -0.81 9.66
C GLU A 31 -22.77 -2.06 9.96
N LYS A 32 -21.60 -2.17 9.34
CA LYS A 32 -20.75 -3.36 9.44
C LYS A 32 -19.74 -3.29 10.59
N ASN A 33 -19.54 -2.12 11.20
CA ASN A 33 -18.55 -1.89 12.26
C ASN A 33 -17.15 -2.44 11.94
N LEU A 34 -16.72 -2.26 10.70
CA LEU A 34 -15.42 -2.76 10.22
C LEU A 34 -14.28 -1.90 10.75
N VAL A 35 -13.17 -2.53 11.11
CA VAL A 35 -11.94 -1.86 11.51
C VAL A 35 -10.92 -1.96 10.38
N THR A 36 -10.29 -0.84 10.04
CA THR A 36 -9.24 -0.82 9.02
C THR A 36 -7.88 -0.56 9.65
N GLY A 37 -6.87 -1.34 9.27
CA GLY A 37 -5.48 -1.11 9.62
C GLY A 37 -4.74 -0.32 8.56
N VAL A 38 -3.83 0.55 8.97
CA VAL A 38 -2.83 1.17 8.11
C VAL A 38 -1.45 0.80 8.63
N VAL A 39 -0.64 0.14 7.81
CA VAL A 39 0.77 -0.16 8.12
C VAL A 39 1.65 0.84 7.40
N THR A 40 2.58 1.43 8.16
CA THR A 40 3.58 2.34 7.62
C THR A 40 4.93 2.16 8.32
N PHE A 41 6.01 2.48 7.60
CA PHE A 41 7.38 2.26 8.05
C PHE A 41 8.16 3.57 8.06
N ALA A 42 8.63 3.99 9.23
CA ALA A 42 9.46 5.18 9.42
C ALA A 42 10.82 4.77 9.98
N VAL A 43 11.70 4.27 9.11
CA VAL A 43 13.01 3.72 9.49
C VAL A 43 14.14 4.67 9.09
N GLU A 44 15.25 4.65 9.83
CA GLU A 44 16.44 5.48 9.59
C GLU A 44 16.15 6.98 9.66
N LYS A 45 16.11 7.68 8.52
CA LYS A 45 15.83 9.12 8.44
C LYS A 45 14.34 9.38 8.30
N TYR A 46 13.53 8.42 7.85
CA TYR A 46 12.11 8.62 7.51
C TYR A 46 11.22 9.00 8.71
N TRP A 47 11.76 9.03 9.94
CA TRP A 47 11.06 9.59 11.10
C TRP A 47 10.62 11.05 10.88
N PHE A 48 11.29 11.83 10.02
CA PHE A 48 10.90 13.22 9.76
C PHE A 48 9.53 13.36 9.07
N PHE A 49 9.07 12.32 8.38
CA PHE A 49 7.76 12.32 7.72
C PHE A 49 6.59 11.95 8.64
N ILE A 50 6.87 11.36 9.81
CA ILE A 50 5.83 10.83 10.72
C ILE A 50 4.78 11.89 11.04
N GLU A 51 5.20 13.12 11.36
CA GLU A 51 4.23 14.16 11.73
C GLU A 51 3.28 14.50 10.58
N VAL A 52 3.82 14.70 9.38
CA VAL A 52 3.04 15.12 8.20
C VAL A 52 2.08 14.01 7.78
N PHE A 53 2.58 12.78 7.68
CA PHE A 53 1.76 11.62 7.35
C PHE A 53 0.67 11.40 8.39
N MET A 54 1.02 11.28 9.68
CA MET A 54 0.04 10.96 10.71
C MET A 54 -1.02 12.05 10.87
N ARG A 55 -0.65 13.34 10.78
CA ARG A 55 -1.64 14.43 10.86
C ARG A 55 -2.61 14.42 9.68
N SER A 56 -2.10 14.18 8.47
CA SER A 56 -2.94 14.15 7.27
C SER A 56 -3.81 12.89 7.21
N ALA A 57 -3.24 11.72 7.51
CA ALA A 57 -3.97 10.45 7.57
C ALA A 57 -5.05 10.48 8.66
N ASN A 58 -4.74 10.96 9.87
CA ASN A 58 -5.71 11.10 10.95
C ASN A 58 -6.88 12.04 10.61
N LYS A 59 -6.69 12.96 9.66
CA LYS A 59 -7.73 13.88 9.20
C LYS A 59 -8.56 13.33 8.03
N TYR A 60 -7.92 12.63 7.10
CA TYR A 60 -8.50 12.35 5.78
C TYR A 60 -8.73 10.88 5.48
N PHE A 61 -7.99 9.97 6.12
CA PHE A 61 -8.11 8.54 5.86
C PHE A 61 -9.27 7.96 6.66
N LEU A 62 -10.30 7.47 5.96
CA LEU A 62 -11.50 6.86 6.52
C LEU A 62 -12.12 7.65 7.68
N ALA A 63 -12.14 8.97 7.59
CA ALA A 63 -12.64 9.85 8.64
C ALA A 63 -14.06 9.43 9.08
N GLY A 64 -14.27 9.27 10.39
CA GLY A 64 -15.51 8.77 10.97
C GLY A 64 -15.64 7.23 11.05
N HIS A 65 -14.64 6.47 10.62
CA HIS A 65 -14.59 5.01 10.75
C HIS A 65 -13.39 4.57 11.61
N PRO A 66 -13.46 3.41 12.31
CA PRO A 66 -12.35 2.95 13.14
C PRO A 66 -11.08 2.64 12.34
N VAL A 67 -9.96 3.29 12.68
CA VAL A 67 -8.65 3.04 12.05
C VAL A 67 -7.57 2.75 13.07
N ASN A 68 -6.84 1.66 12.87
CA ASN A 68 -5.63 1.32 13.62
C ASN A 68 -4.40 1.62 12.76
N PHE A 69 -3.59 2.59 13.18
CA PHE A 69 -2.31 2.91 12.55
C PHE A 69 -1.19 2.10 13.23
N TYR A 70 -0.50 1.27 12.44
CA TYR A 70 0.65 0.47 12.87
C TYR A 70 1.93 1.10 12.31
N LEU A 71 2.62 1.87 13.16
CA LEU A 71 3.84 2.59 12.80
C LEU A 71 5.08 1.80 13.22
N PHE A 72 5.76 1.21 12.24
CA PHE A 72 7.03 0.55 12.44
C PHE A 72 8.17 1.57 12.43
N THR A 73 8.97 1.66 13.49
CA THR A 73 10.09 2.62 13.54
C THR A 73 11.24 2.16 14.43
N ASP A 74 12.46 2.53 14.04
CA ASP A 74 13.68 2.38 14.82
C ASP A 74 14.00 3.60 15.70
N ASN A 75 13.15 4.65 15.67
CA ASN A 75 13.28 5.86 16.47
C ASN A 75 11.95 6.24 17.18
N PRO A 76 11.38 5.37 18.04
CA PRO A 76 10.10 5.64 18.70
C PRO A 76 10.09 6.94 19.53
N GLU A 77 11.24 7.36 20.04
CA GLU A 77 11.42 8.61 20.80
C GLU A 77 11.27 9.88 19.96
N LYS A 78 11.32 9.78 18.62
CA LYS A 78 11.18 10.91 17.70
C LYS A 78 9.74 11.16 17.24
N ILE A 79 8.80 10.33 17.68
CA ILE A 79 7.39 10.51 17.36
C ILE A 79 6.87 11.75 18.11
N PRO A 80 6.33 12.75 17.41
CA PRO A 80 5.78 13.93 18.07
C PRO A 80 4.51 13.57 18.85
N HIS A 81 4.10 14.45 19.77
CA HIS A 81 2.80 14.31 20.39
C HIS A 81 1.68 14.56 19.36
N LEU A 82 0.97 13.49 19.00
CA LEU A 82 -0.13 13.52 18.03
C LEU A 82 -1.47 13.46 18.76
N GLN A 83 -2.39 14.36 18.41
CA GLN A 83 -3.78 14.27 18.84
C GLN A 83 -4.56 13.46 17.80
N MET A 84 -4.85 12.21 18.13
CA MET A 84 -5.64 11.32 17.27
C MET A 84 -7.14 11.65 17.36
N ALA A 85 -7.86 11.42 16.26
CA ALA A 85 -9.30 11.43 16.26
C ALA A 85 -9.85 10.29 17.17
N PRO A 86 -11.04 10.43 17.76
CA PRO A 86 -11.59 9.42 18.68
C PRO A 86 -11.66 8.00 18.13
N GLU A 87 -11.88 7.86 16.83
CA GLU A 87 -11.96 6.60 16.09
C GLU A 87 -10.59 6.01 15.72
N ASN A 88 -9.51 6.77 15.90
CA ASN A 88 -8.18 6.41 15.42
C ASN A 88 -7.23 6.05 16.56
N HIS A 89 -6.53 4.93 16.41
CA HIS A 89 -5.52 4.47 17.35
C HIS A 89 -4.15 4.40 16.68
N LEU A 90 -3.09 4.84 17.38
CA LEU A 90 -1.72 4.69 16.92
C LEU A 90 -0.98 3.65 17.78
N PHE A 91 -0.50 2.60 17.13
CA PHE A 91 0.34 1.57 17.69
C PHE A 91 1.76 1.73 17.15
N VAL A 92 2.69 2.06 18.05
CA VAL A 92 4.11 2.18 17.71
C VAL A 92 4.79 0.84 17.90
N ILE A 93 5.39 0.32 16.83
CA ILE A 93 6.05 -0.99 16.80
C ILE A 93 7.56 -0.78 16.58
N PRO A 94 8.38 -0.89 17.64
CA PRO A 94 9.82 -0.74 17.50
C PRO A 94 10.44 -1.80 16.60
N VAL A 95 11.29 -1.39 15.66
CA VAL A 95 12.10 -2.30 14.83
C VAL A 95 13.59 -2.14 15.14
N GLN A 96 14.33 -3.25 15.15
CA GLN A 96 15.77 -3.23 15.44
C GLN A 96 16.58 -2.76 14.23
N ARG A 97 17.60 -1.91 14.47
CA ARG A 97 18.63 -1.59 13.47
C ARG A 97 19.54 -2.80 13.27
N GLY A 98 19.38 -3.52 12.16
CA GLY A 98 20.35 -4.49 11.67
C GLY A 98 21.47 -3.81 10.85
N PRO A 99 22.70 -4.39 10.80
CA PRO A 99 23.85 -3.81 10.10
C PRO A 99 23.64 -3.58 8.59
N ARG A 100 22.66 -4.26 7.99
CA ARG A 100 21.95 -3.80 6.79
C ARG A 100 20.49 -4.19 6.98
N TRP A 101 19.54 -3.27 6.81
CA TRP A 101 18.12 -3.65 6.70
C TRP A 101 17.90 -4.65 5.54
N GLN A 102 18.83 -4.64 4.58
CA GLN A 102 18.96 -5.64 3.53
C GLN A 102 19.40 -7.01 4.05
N ASP A 103 20.22 -7.17 5.09
CA ASP A 103 20.84 -8.46 5.49
C ASP A 103 20.01 -9.35 6.41
N ILE A 104 18.83 -8.88 6.82
CA ILE A 104 17.80 -9.73 7.42
C ILE A 104 16.70 -9.85 6.37
N SER A 105 15.96 -10.96 6.39
CA SER A 105 14.73 -11.19 5.62
C SER A 105 13.60 -10.18 5.91
N ALA A 106 13.91 -8.89 6.09
CA ALA A 106 13.05 -7.83 6.58
C ALA A 106 12.61 -6.90 5.44
N SER A 107 12.20 -7.46 4.30
CA SER A 107 11.39 -6.68 3.36
C SER A 107 10.10 -6.25 4.09
N ARG A 108 9.57 -5.07 3.76
CA ARG A 108 8.28 -4.60 4.31
C ARG A 108 7.20 -5.67 4.14
N MET A 109 7.23 -6.36 3.00
CA MET A 109 6.38 -7.51 2.67
C MET A 109 6.49 -8.64 3.70
N ALA A 110 7.71 -9.04 4.07
CA ALA A 110 7.93 -10.07 5.09
C ALA A 110 7.37 -9.66 6.45
N ILE A 111 7.64 -8.41 6.89
CA ILE A 111 7.17 -7.88 8.17
C ILE A 111 5.64 -7.84 8.19
N ILE A 112 5.01 -7.28 7.17
CA ILE A 112 3.54 -7.21 7.06
C ILE A 112 2.95 -8.62 7.11
N SER A 113 3.47 -9.56 6.31
CA SER A 113 2.94 -10.92 6.27
C SER A 113 3.05 -11.64 7.64
N SER A 114 4.14 -11.41 8.37
CA SER A 114 4.37 -11.96 9.71
C SER A 114 3.39 -11.39 10.74
N TYR A 115 3.20 -10.07 10.75
CA TYR A 115 2.26 -9.41 11.66
C TYR A 115 0.80 -9.71 11.33
N ILE A 116 0.45 -9.88 10.06
CA ILE A 116 -0.88 -10.40 9.70
C ILE A 116 -1.09 -11.78 10.31
N HIS A 117 -0.11 -12.68 10.17
CA HIS A 117 -0.21 -14.03 10.68
C HIS A 117 -0.26 -14.09 12.22
N SER A 118 0.48 -13.25 12.93
CA SER A 118 0.52 -13.29 14.39
C SER A 118 -0.54 -12.44 15.07
N GLN A 119 -0.97 -11.34 14.44
CA GLN A 119 -1.69 -10.27 15.13
C GLN A 119 -2.82 -9.63 14.30
N PHE A 120 -2.52 -8.97 13.17
CA PHE A 120 -3.49 -8.08 12.51
C PHE A 120 -4.75 -8.80 12.02
N GLN A 121 -4.69 -10.09 11.71
CA GLN A 121 -5.87 -10.88 11.34
C GLN A 121 -6.95 -10.99 12.43
N TYR A 122 -6.61 -10.64 13.68
CA TYR A 122 -7.52 -10.64 14.82
C TYR A 122 -7.95 -9.22 15.24
N GLU A 123 -7.37 -8.18 14.63
CA GLU A 123 -7.57 -6.78 15.04
C GLU A 123 -8.31 -5.95 14.00
N VAL A 124 -8.17 -6.28 12.71
CA VAL A 124 -8.72 -5.48 11.60
C VAL A 124 -9.31 -6.37 10.52
N ASP A 125 -10.30 -5.85 9.78
CA ASP A 125 -10.95 -6.52 8.66
C ASP A 125 -10.22 -6.25 7.33
N TYR A 126 -9.72 -5.02 7.21
CA TYR A 126 -8.97 -4.53 6.05
C TYR A 126 -7.63 -3.98 6.49
N LEU A 127 -6.63 -4.08 5.60
CA LEU A 127 -5.28 -3.58 5.85
C LEU A 127 -4.78 -2.83 4.62
N TYR A 128 -4.23 -1.64 4.82
CA TYR A 128 -3.55 -0.87 3.79
C TYR A 128 -2.10 -0.65 4.17
N SER A 129 -1.19 -0.85 3.22
CA SER A 129 0.20 -0.43 3.33
C SER A 129 0.32 0.94 2.68
N MET A 130 0.84 1.91 3.43
CA MET A 130 1.09 3.26 2.95
C MET A 130 2.51 3.69 3.27
N ASP A 131 3.21 4.24 2.29
CA ASP A 131 4.52 4.83 2.53
C ASP A 131 4.41 6.05 3.45
N ILE A 132 5.40 6.22 4.33
CA ILE A 132 5.38 7.27 5.35
C ILE A 132 5.62 8.66 4.77
N ASP A 133 6.24 8.76 3.60
CA ASP A 133 6.53 10.02 2.90
C ASP A 133 5.33 10.56 2.11
N LEU A 134 4.17 9.91 2.22
CA LEU A 134 2.91 10.42 1.68
C LEU A 134 2.31 11.53 2.56
N GLN A 135 1.64 12.48 1.90
CA GLN A 135 0.76 13.44 2.56
C GLN A 135 -0.63 13.37 1.92
N LEU A 136 -1.65 13.07 2.73
CA LEU A 136 -3.03 13.09 2.24
C LEU A 136 -3.50 14.54 2.15
N LEU A 137 -3.95 14.94 0.95
CA LEU A 137 -4.42 16.30 0.68
C LEU A 137 -5.96 16.40 0.69
N ALA A 138 -6.64 15.27 0.50
CA ALA A 138 -8.08 15.17 0.44
C ALA A 138 -8.56 13.85 1.05
N HIS A 139 -9.87 13.73 1.22
CA HIS A 139 -10.53 12.56 1.80
C HIS A 139 -10.25 11.28 1.00
N VAL A 140 -9.83 10.23 1.71
CA VAL A 140 -9.67 8.87 1.20
C VAL A 140 -10.63 8.00 2.03
N GLY A 141 -11.78 7.68 1.46
CA GLY A 141 -12.92 7.10 2.18
C GLY A 141 -13.14 5.63 1.91
N VAL A 142 -14.28 5.12 2.40
CA VAL A 142 -14.68 3.71 2.25
C VAL A 142 -14.82 3.25 0.79
N GLU A 143 -14.79 4.19 -0.18
CA GLU A 143 -14.70 3.84 -1.59
C GLU A 143 -13.45 3.03 -1.97
N ILE A 144 -12.41 3.03 -1.15
CA ILE A 144 -11.21 2.22 -1.39
C ILE A 144 -11.36 0.77 -0.94
N ILE A 145 -12.39 0.46 -0.13
CA ILE A 145 -12.49 -0.83 0.56
C ILE A 145 -12.94 -1.93 -0.40
N ASP A 146 -12.08 -2.93 -0.59
CA ASP A 146 -12.37 -4.13 -1.39
C ASP A 146 -11.46 -5.30 -0.99
N ALA A 147 -11.65 -6.46 -1.62
CA ALA A 147 -10.88 -7.67 -1.28
C ALA A 147 -9.38 -7.49 -1.56
N LEU A 148 -9.01 -6.90 -2.70
CA LEU A 148 -7.65 -6.63 -3.14
C LEU A 148 -7.61 -5.32 -3.92
N VAL A 149 -6.85 -4.36 -3.41
CA VAL A 149 -6.84 -2.96 -3.86
C VAL A 149 -5.44 -2.58 -4.30
N ALA A 150 -5.32 -2.05 -5.51
CA ALA A 150 -4.06 -1.58 -6.07
C ALA A 150 -4.19 -0.12 -6.53
N THR A 151 -3.13 0.67 -6.36
CA THR A 151 -3.12 2.07 -6.81
C THR A 151 -2.34 2.19 -8.11
N ILE A 152 -2.99 2.75 -9.13
CA ILE A 152 -2.37 3.05 -10.41
C ILE A 152 -1.35 4.16 -10.20
N SER A 153 -0.13 3.94 -10.66
CA SER A 153 0.94 4.93 -10.52
C SER A 153 0.72 6.13 -11.45
N SER A 154 1.10 7.33 -10.99
CA SER A 154 0.99 8.57 -11.79
C SER A 154 1.89 8.57 -13.03
N TRP A 155 2.88 7.68 -13.13
CA TRP A 155 3.76 7.55 -14.31
C TRP A 155 3.05 7.10 -15.58
N GLN A 156 1.81 6.61 -15.51
CA GLN A 156 1.07 6.29 -16.73
C GLN A 156 0.64 7.53 -17.53
N VAL A 157 0.66 8.71 -16.90
CA VAL A 157 0.32 9.99 -17.52
C VAL A 157 1.53 10.91 -17.69
N THR A 158 2.73 10.46 -17.31
CA THR A 158 3.99 11.22 -17.44
C THR A 158 5.11 10.33 -18.01
N PRO A 159 6.26 10.89 -18.47
CA PRO A 159 7.35 10.08 -19.02
C PRO A 159 7.92 9.10 -17.98
N GLU A 160 8.04 7.83 -18.35
CA GLU A 160 8.49 6.74 -17.46
C GLU A 160 10.00 6.83 -17.19
N PRO A 161 10.43 6.95 -15.91
CA PRO A 161 11.84 6.81 -15.56
C PRO A 161 12.29 5.33 -15.69
N GLU A 162 13.43 5.05 -16.34
CA GLU A 162 13.90 3.68 -16.66
C GLU A 162 13.94 2.69 -15.48
N HIS A 163 14.18 3.17 -14.25
CA HIS A 163 14.23 2.35 -13.04
C HIS A 163 12.84 1.90 -12.51
N ARG A 164 11.76 2.49 -13.03
CA ARG A 164 10.36 2.22 -12.65
C ARG A 164 9.62 1.43 -13.74
N ALA A 165 10.31 1.07 -14.82
CA ALA A 165 9.82 0.06 -15.74
C ALA A 165 9.75 -1.30 -15.06
N TYR A 166 8.87 -2.17 -15.55
CA TYR A 166 8.82 -3.56 -15.08
C TYR A 166 10.19 -4.22 -15.13
N GLU A 167 10.42 -5.16 -14.21
CA GLU A 167 11.53 -6.08 -14.36
C GLU A 167 11.29 -6.96 -15.58
N THR A 168 12.23 -6.98 -16.53
CA THR A 168 12.11 -7.76 -17.78
C THR A 168 13.12 -8.88 -17.89
N ARG A 169 14.12 -8.94 -17.00
CA ARG A 169 15.11 -10.03 -16.97
C ARG A 169 14.39 -11.33 -16.63
N PRO A 170 14.34 -12.32 -17.54
CA PRO A 170 13.55 -13.54 -17.35
C PRO A 170 14.01 -14.40 -16.18
N GLU A 171 15.24 -14.19 -15.69
CA GLU A 171 15.79 -14.87 -14.52
C GLU A 171 15.14 -14.39 -13.20
N ALA A 172 14.58 -13.18 -13.18
CA ALA A 172 13.94 -12.60 -12.00
C ALA A 172 12.51 -13.13 -11.81
N ARG A 173 12.11 -13.41 -10.57
CA ARG A 173 10.73 -13.78 -10.23
C ARG A 173 9.74 -12.67 -10.51
N ALA A 174 10.18 -11.42 -10.40
CA ALA A 174 9.39 -10.26 -10.74
C ALA A 174 9.19 -10.03 -12.26
N ALA A 175 9.79 -10.87 -13.12
CA ALA A 175 9.82 -10.63 -14.56
C ALA A 175 8.43 -10.54 -15.20
N ILE A 176 8.16 -9.46 -15.92
CA ILE A 176 7.00 -9.25 -16.78
C ILE A 176 7.53 -9.08 -18.21
N PRO A 177 7.23 -10.03 -19.12
CA PRO A 177 7.66 -9.93 -20.51
C PRO A 177 7.11 -8.67 -21.21
N GLU A 178 7.86 -8.16 -22.19
CA GLU A 178 7.40 -7.04 -23.01
C GLU A 178 6.03 -7.34 -23.65
N GLY A 179 5.16 -6.33 -23.70
CA GLY A 179 3.79 -6.47 -24.18
C GLY A 179 2.82 -7.12 -23.19
N GLN A 180 3.27 -7.45 -21.98
CA GLN A 180 2.39 -7.82 -20.86
C GLN A 180 2.27 -6.68 -19.84
N GLY A 181 1.31 -6.80 -18.92
CA GLY A 181 0.98 -5.77 -17.94
C GLY A 181 -0.34 -5.07 -18.29
N ASP A 182 -1.20 -4.88 -17.30
CA ASP A 182 -2.45 -4.11 -17.48
C ASP A 182 -2.24 -2.64 -17.10
N PHE A 183 -1.61 -2.43 -15.95
CA PHE A 183 -1.31 -1.13 -15.35
C PHE A 183 -0.02 -1.27 -14.54
N HIS A 184 0.81 -0.23 -14.54
CA HIS A 184 1.85 -0.07 -13.53
C HIS A 184 1.23 0.40 -12.20
N TYR A 185 1.39 -0.40 -11.16
CA TYR A 185 0.90 -0.15 -9.81
C TYR A 185 2.03 0.32 -8.90
N THR A 186 1.72 1.23 -7.97
CA THR A 186 2.72 1.68 -6.98
C THR A 186 2.72 0.80 -5.73
N ALA A 187 3.90 0.55 -5.17
CA ALA A 187 4.06 -0.06 -3.85
C ALA A 187 3.79 0.90 -2.68
N SER A 188 3.66 2.20 -2.96
CA SER A 188 3.45 3.22 -1.92
C SER A 188 2.04 3.22 -1.34
N PHE A 189 1.05 2.68 -2.06
CA PHE A 189 -0.31 2.55 -1.55
C PHE A 189 -1.03 1.35 -2.15
N TYR A 190 -1.25 0.31 -1.35
CA TYR A 190 -2.04 -0.87 -1.72
C TYR A 190 -2.73 -1.44 -0.48
N GLY A 191 -3.69 -2.35 -0.67
CA GLY A 191 -4.34 -2.98 0.47
C GLY A 191 -5.48 -3.91 0.09
N GLY A 192 -6.42 -4.05 1.01
CA GLY A 192 -7.62 -4.86 0.84
C GLY A 192 -7.94 -5.66 2.09
N SER A 193 -8.71 -6.74 1.95
CA SER A 193 -9.00 -7.64 3.07
C SER A 193 -7.71 -8.24 3.62
N VAL A 194 -7.62 -8.42 4.95
CA VAL A 194 -6.41 -8.97 5.59
C VAL A 194 -5.94 -10.26 4.93
N SER A 195 -6.88 -11.14 4.57
CA SER A 195 -6.59 -12.42 3.91
C SER A 195 -5.89 -12.27 2.55
N GLN A 196 -6.23 -11.25 1.77
CA GLN A 196 -5.63 -11.02 0.45
C GLN A 196 -4.30 -10.28 0.57
N VAL A 197 -4.20 -9.33 1.49
CA VAL A 197 -2.93 -8.65 1.79
C VAL A 197 -1.91 -9.65 2.32
N TYR A 198 -2.31 -10.64 3.13
CA TYR A 198 -1.44 -11.73 3.55
C TYR A 198 -0.88 -12.52 2.36
N LYS A 199 -1.74 -12.94 1.42
CA LYS A 199 -1.31 -13.71 0.23
C LYS A 199 -0.35 -12.91 -0.63
N LEU A 200 -0.67 -11.63 -0.87
CA LEU A 200 0.17 -10.72 -1.66
C LEU A 200 1.54 -10.54 -1.00
N THR A 201 1.57 -10.10 0.25
CA THR A 201 2.82 -9.78 0.96
C THR A 201 3.70 -11.01 1.13
N ARG A 202 3.10 -12.17 1.41
CA ARG A 202 3.82 -13.44 1.46
C ARG A 202 4.43 -13.82 0.12
N ALA A 203 3.66 -13.79 -0.97
CA ALA A 203 4.16 -14.15 -2.30
C ALA A 203 5.26 -13.19 -2.78
N CYS A 204 5.10 -11.88 -2.55
CA CYS A 204 6.14 -10.90 -2.86
C CYS A 204 7.41 -11.13 -2.03
N SER A 205 7.26 -11.46 -0.74
CA SER A 205 8.39 -11.76 0.14
C SER A 205 9.13 -13.03 -0.30
N GLU A 206 8.41 -14.10 -0.66
CA GLU A 206 9.00 -15.34 -1.17
C GLU A 206 9.76 -15.07 -2.49
N GLY A 207 9.17 -14.32 -3.42
CA GLY A 207 9.83 -13.94 -4.67
C GLY A 207 11.09 -13.10 -4.47
N LEU A 208 11.07 -12.11 -3.56
CA LEU A 208 12.23 -11.30 -3.22
C LEU A 208 13.37 -12.15 -2.65
N MET A 209 13.03 -13.13 -1.80
CA MET A 209 14.01 -14.02 -1.20
C MET A 209 14.65 -14.93 -2.24
N GLU A 210 13.87 -15.49 -3.15
CA GLU A 210 14.37 -16.33 -4.24
C GLU A 210 15.28 -15.55 -5.22
N ASP A 211 14.88 -14.33 -5.61
CA ASP A 211 15.72 -13.49 -6.47
C ASP A 211 17.06 -13.21 -5.78
N ARG A 212 17.03 -12.87 -4.50
CA ARG A 212 18.23 -12.63 -3.71
C ARG A 212 19.13 -13.85 -3.61
N GLU A 213 18.59 -15.03 -3.36
CA GLU A 213 19.35 -16.29 -3.31
C GLU A 213 20.04 -16.60 -4.65
N ASN A 214 19.45 -16.14 -5.76
CA ASN A 214 20.01 -16.24 -7.10
C ASN A 214 20.93 -15.07 -7.48
N GLY A 215 21.21 -14.14 -6.55
CA GLY A 215 22.05 -12.96 -6.82
C GLY A 215 21.38 -11.92 -7.72
N ILE A 216 20.05 -11.92 -7.78
CA ILE A 216 19.22 -11.01 -8.57
C ILE A 216 18.57 -10.00 -7.63
N GLU A 217 18.59 -8.73 -8.02
CA GLU A 217 17.84 -7.67 -7.37
C GLU A 217 16.98 -7.00 -8.43
N ALA A 218 15.65 -7.12 -8.30
CA ALA A 218 14.69 -6.55 -9.25
C ALA A 218 14.78 -5.02 -9.26
N ARG A 219 14.61 -4.40 -10.44
CA ARG A 219 14.80 -2.95 -10.65
C ARG A 219 14.01 -2.06 -9.67
N GLY A 220 12.74 -2.38 -9.44
CA GLY A 220 11.85 -1.67 -8.53
C GLY A 220 11.70 -2.34 -7.17
N HIS A 221 12.61 -3.23 -6.78
CA HIS A 221 12.56 -4.01 -5.53
C HIS A 221 11.17 -4.63 -5.29
N ASP A 222 10.49 -4.28 -4.20
CA ASP A 222 9.17 -4.79 -3.83
C ASP A 222 8.05 -4.38 -4.81
N GLU A 223 8.16 -3.23 -5.47
CA GLU A 223 7.22 -2.77 -6.49
C GLU A 223 7.21 -3.68 -7.72
N SER A 224 8.36 -4.22 -8.14
CA SER A 224 8.41 -5.17 -9.25
C SER A 224 7.68 -6.48 -8.93
N HIS A 225 7.85 -7.02 -7.71
CA HIS A 225 7.12 -8.22 -7.28
C HIS A 225 5.62 -7.94 -7.09
N LEU A 226 5.26 -6.76 -6.58
CA LEU A 226 3.86 -6.32 -6.48
C LEU A 226 3.18 -6.32 -7.85
N ASN A 227 3.80 -5.68 -8.85
CA ASN A 227 3.27 -5.63 -10.20
C ASN A 227 3.14 -7.02 -10.82
N LYS A 228 4.15 -7.89 -10.60
CA LYS A 228 4.08 -9.29 -11.03
C LYS A 228 2.91 -10.03 -10.38
N TYR A 229 2.72 -9.86 -9.08
CA TYR A 229 1.62 -10.49 -8.35
C TYR A 229 0.26 -10.03 -8.87
N LEU A 230 0.07 -8.73 -9.07
CA LEU A 230 -1.19 -8.14 -9.52
C LEU A 230 -1.52 -8.44 -10.99
N LEU A 231 -0.51 -8.70 -11.83
CA LEU A 231 -0.71 -9.23 -13.18
C LEU A 231 -1.36 -10.62 -13.14
N GLN A 232 -0.96 -11.47 -12.19
CA GLN A 232 -1.48 -12.83 -12.01
C GLN A 232 -2.75 -12.89 -11.16
N HIS A 233 -2.91 -11.96 -10.23
CA HIS A 233 -4.01 -11.87 -9.27
C HIS A 233 -4.67 -10.51 -9.41
N LYS A 234 -5.66 -10.43 -10.30
CA LYS A 234 -6.27 -9.15 -10.68
C LYS A 234 -6.90 -8.46 -9.45
N PRO A 235 -6.56 -7.18 -9.19
CA PRO A 235 -7.16 -6.43 -8.10
C PRO A 235 -8.67 -6.29 -8.33
N THR A 236 -9.43 -6.38 -7.24
CA THR A 236 -10.90 -6.21 -7.27
C THR A 236 -11.31 -4.74 -7.30
N ARG A 237 -10.37 -3.84 -6.98
CA ARG A 237 -10.53 -2.40 -7.07
C ARG A 237 -9.20 -1.73 -7.40
N LEU A 238 -9.25 -0.75 -8.29
CA LEU A 238 -8.08 0.06 -8.62
C LEU A 238 -8.32 1.48 -8.15
N LEU A 239 -7.32 2.09 -7.53
CA LEU A 239 -7.33 3.51 -7.22
C LEU A 239 -6.65 4.26 -8.36
N SER A 240 -7.28 5.32 -8.83
CA SER A 240 -6.68 6.18 -9.87
C SER A 240 -5.46 6.95 -9.33
N PRO A 241 -4.68 7.62 -10.19
CA PRO A 241 -3.62 8.53 -9.77
C PRO A 241 -4.06 9.68 -8.86
N GLU A 242 -5.36 9.92 -8.64
CA GLU A 242 -5.84 10.87 -7.63
C GLU A 242 -5.46 10.43 -6.19
N TYR A 243 -5.24 9.12 -5.98
CA TYR A 243 -4.87 8.54 -4.69
C TYR A 243 -3.35 8.41 -4.48
N TYR A 244 -2.55 8.59 -5.53
CA TYR A 244 -1.10 8.66 -5.46
C TYR A 244 -0.58 9.54 -6.60
N TRP A 245 -0.01 10.69 -6.22
CA TRP A 245 0.53 11.66 -7.16
C TRP A 245 1.94 12.07 -6.72
N ASP A 246 2.94 11.71 -7.52
CA ASP A 246 4.31 12.17 -7.30
C ASP A 246 4.47 13.59 -7.88
N THR A 247 4.80 14.56 -7.01
CA THR A 247 5.02 15.97 -7.38
C THR A 247 6.45 16.29 -7.77
N GLU A 248 7.41 15.38 -7.54
CA GLU A 248 8.82 15.54 -7.98
C GLU A 248 9.04 15.12 -9.44
N LEU A 249 7.94 15.06 -10.20
CA LEU A 249 7.88 15.01 -11.66
C LEU A 249 8.22 16.34 -12.32
#